data_AF-A0A3M2FZL3-F1
#
_entry.id   AF-A0A3M2FZL3-F1
#
_cell.length_a   1.000
_cell.length_b   1.000
_cell.length_c   1.000
_cell.angle_alpha   90.00
_cell.angle_beta   90.00
_cell.angle_gamma   90.00
#
_symmetry.space_group_name_H-M   'P 1'
#
loop_
_entity.id
_entity.type
_entity.pdbx_description
1 polymer ?
#
loop_
_entity_poly.entity_id
_entity_poly.type
_entity_poly.pdbx_seq_one_letter_code
_entity_poly.pdbx_strand_id
1 'polypeptide(L)'
;MILRCDKTGFPLVSLRSGIDMQLLPVTKAQFDAFLVESPDFPPEAYAQMMALNPPLELGQLTAENREQIFLTGILPEEALQFAQWLGEGYDFPTVEEWRGMYDDLLLEVGSFDYLQQLPEQCESAMARDILRRLINQIQPYSLMDISLLRQGVVEWVHTSKHPGDFAGLGTPRPQFQPNLYDPLNDVVRPLSRENRIKYFGFRLIHR
;
A
#
# COMPACT_ATOMS: atom_id res chain seq x y z
N MET A 1 -6.15 1.80 -19.30
CA MET A 1 -6.14 2.24 -17.91
C MET A 1 -5.43 3.59 -17.84
N ILE A 2 -6.06 4.61 -17.24
CA ILE A 2 -5.41 5.92 -17.04
C ILE A 2 -4.72 5.84 -15.69
N LEU A 3 -3.43 6.14 -15.66
CA LEU A 3 -2.74 6.37 -14.41
C LEU A 3 -2.78 7.85 -14.11
N ARG A 4 -3.49 8.19 -13.03
CA ARG A 4 -3.31 9.47 -12.35
C ARG A 4 -2.19 9.30 -11.33
N CYS A 5 -1.66 10.39 -10.81
CA CYS A 5 -0.80 10.34 -9.65
C CYS A 5 -1.51 10.94 -8.43
N ASP A 6 -1.21 10.42 -7.25
CA ASP A 6 -1.50 11.12 -6.01
C ASP A 6 -0.59 12.36 -5.88
N LYS A 7 -0.83 13.18 -4.86
CA LYS A 7 -0.04 14.42 -4.68
C LYS A 7 1.44 14.18 -4.40
N THR A 8 1.86 12.95 -4.10
CA THR A 8 3.26 12.56 -3.93
C THR A 8 3.90 12.08 -5.23
N GLY A 9 3.14 12.07 -6.33
CA GLY A 9 3.57 11.63 -7.65
C GLY A 9 3.61 10.12 -7.82
N PHE A 10 2.95 9.35 -6.94
CA PHE A 10 2.81 7.89 -7.02
C PHE A 10 1.55 7.51 -7.79
N PRO A 11 1.56 6.42 -8.58
CA PRO A 11 0.47 6.13 -9.50
C PRO A 11 -0.77 5.56 -8.81
N LEU A 12 -1.92 5.99 -9.31
CA LEU A 12 -3.25 5.46 -9.05
C LEU A 12 -3.74 4.65 -10.25
N VAL A 13 -4.43 3.56 -10.00
CA VAL A 13 -5.09 2.71 -10.99
C VAL A 13 -6.59 2.91 -10.92
N SER A 14 -7.19 3.34 -12.03
CA SER A 14 -8.66 3.39 -12.15
C SER A 14 -9.25 1.99 -12.35
N LEU A 15 -10.11 1.58 -11.44
CA LEU A 15 -10.80 0.29 -11.43
C LEU A 15 -12.15 0.36 -12.15
N ARG A 16 -12.76 -0.80 -12.42
CA ARG A 16 -14.06 -0.86 -13.14
C ARG A 16 -15.21 -0.31 -12.30
N SER A 17 -15.06 -0.36 -10.98
CA SER A 17 -15.97 0.24 -10.02
C SER A 17 -16.02 1.78 -10.08
N GLY A 18 -15.09 2.42 -10.81
CA GLY A 18 -14.95 3.88 -10.84
C GLY A 18 -14.11 4.44 -9.70
N ILE A 19 -13.53 3.57 -8.86
CA ILE A 19 -12.61 3.94 -7.78
C ILE A 19 -11.19 4.00 -8.33
N ASP A 20 -10.43 5.03 -7.95
CA ASP A 20 -8.99 5.11 -8.20
C ASP A 20 -8.25 4.51 -6.98
N MET A 21 -7.41 3.48 -7.18
CA MET A 21 -6.65 2.82 -6.12
C MET A 21 -5.16 3.18 -6.20
N GLN A 22 -4.50 3.48 -5.07
CA GLN A 22 -3.03 3.51 -5.04
C GLN A 22 -2.45 2.17 -5.50
N LEU A 23 -1.60 2.20 -6.52
CA LEU A 23 -1.07 0.98 -7.10
C LEU A 23 -0.28 0.17 -6.06
N LEU A 24 0.61 0.84 -5.33
CA LEU A 24 1.43 0.26 -4.28
C LEU A 24 0.84 0.57 -2.89
N PRO A 25 1.12 -0.25 -1.87
CA PRO A 25 1.00 0.20 -0.48
C PRO A 25 1.79 1.49 -0.26
N VAL A 26 1.34 2.33 0.66
CA VAL A 26 2.01 3.60 0.97
C VAL A 26 3.45 3.35 1.36
N THR A 27 4.36 4.03 0.68
CA THR A 27 5.80 3.88 0.91
C THR A 27 6.30 4.81 2.02
N LYS A 28 7.46 4.47 2.62
CA LYS A 28 8.14 5.34 3.57
C LYS A 28 8.45 6.70 2.96
N ALA A 29 8.82 6.75 1.67
CA ALA A 29 9.09 7.99 0.97
C ALA A 29 7.86 8.89 0.81
N GLN A 30 6.67 8.32 0.57
CA GLN A 30 5.42 9.09 0.58
C GLN A 30 5.13 9.64 1.98
N PHE A 31 5.36 8.83 3.01
CA PHE A 31 5.15 9.23 4.39
C PHE A 31 6.15 10.30 4.87
N ASP A 32 7.40 10.26 4.40
CA ASP A 32 8.39 11.30 4.69
C ASP A 32 7.93 12.67 4.15
N ALA A 33 7.33 12.70 2.95
CA ALA A 33 6.73 13.93 2.42
C ALA A 33 5.57 14.45 3.30
N PHE A 34 4.75 13.55 3.84
CA PHE A 34 3.72 13.90 4.81
C PHE A 34 4.30 14.50 6.09
N LEU A 35 5.35 13.91 6.65
CA LEU A 35 5.99 14.39 7.88
C LEU A 35 6.61 15.78 7.72
N VAL A 36 7.13 16.12 6.53
CA VAL A 36 7.66 17.46 6.24
C VAL A 36 6.55 18.53 6.33
N GLU A 37 5.34 18.20 5.91
CA GLU A 37 4.20 19.12 5.88
C GLU A 37 3.30 19.04 7.11
N SER A 38 3.49 18.03 7.97
CA SER A 38 2.63 17.73 9.13
C SER A 38 3.44 17.72 10.43
N PRO A 39 3.90 18.90 10.91
CA PRO A 39 4.78 19.00 12.07
C PRO A 39 4.13 18.52 13.39
N ASP A 40 2.80 18.42 13.42
CA ASP A 40 2.04 17.92 14.57
C ASP A 40 2.00 16.39 14.65
N PHE A 41 2.51 15.67 13.63
CA PHE A 41 2.59 14.21 13.68
C PHE A 41 3.59 13.76 14.75
N PRO A 42 3.22 12.87 15.69
CA PRO A 42 4.10 12.52 16.81
C PRO A 42 5.40 11.85 16.35
N PRO A 43 6.59 12.42 16.61
CA PRO A 43 7.86 11.86 16.13
C PRO A 43 8.16 10.47 16.73
N GLU A 44 7.70 10.21 17.96
CA GLU A 44 7.81 8.89 18.60
C GLU A 44 7.00 7.82 17.89
N ALA A 45 5.85 8.17 17.30
CA ALA A 45 5.04 7.24 16.53
C ALA A 45 5.82 6.76 15.29
N TYR A 46 6.43 7.70 14.55
CA TYR A 46 7.25 7.36 13.40
C TYR A 46 8.48 6.53 13.78
N ALA A 47 9.17 6.89 14.87
CA ALA A 47 10.30 6.12 15.37
C ALA A 47 9.92 4.67 15.72
N GLN A 48 8.73 4.44 16.29
CA GLN A 48 8.22 3.10 16.57
C GLN A 48 7.95 2.29 15.29
N MET A 49 7.39 2.93 14.25
CA MET A 49 7.21 2.27 12.94
C MET A 49 8.55 1.84 12.35
N MET A 50 9.56 2.73 12.39
CA MET A 50 10.90 2.44 11.89
C MET A 50 11.62 1.35 12.70
N ALA A 51 11.36 1.24 14.00
CA ALA A 51 11.90 0.16 14.81
C ALA A 51 11.34 -1.22 14.40
N LEU A 52 10.10 -1.29 13.93
CA LEU A 52 9.45 -2.54 13.49
C LEU A 52 9.87 -2.96 12.08
N ASN A 53 9.97 -1.98 11.18
CA ASN A 53 10.36 -2.18 9.79
C ASN A 53 11.35 -1.08 9.38
N PRO A 54 12.67 -1.30 9.60
CA PRO A 54 13.69 -0.29 9.36
C PRO A 54 13.66 0.30 7.95
N PRO A 55 14.13 1.55 7.79
CA PRO A 55 14.31 2.15 6.47
C PRO A 55 15.39 1.38 5.70
N LEU A 56 15.21 1.34 4.39
CA LEU A 56 16.13 0.71 3.45
C LEU A 56 16.56 1.73 2.40
N GLU A 57 17.86 1.84 2.17
CA GLU A 57 18.35 2.59 1.02
C GLU A 57 17.91 1.89 -0.27
N LEU A 58 17.30 2.61 -1.21
CA LEU A 58 16.77 1.99 -2.44
C LEU A 58 17.83 1.23 -3.24
N GLY A 59 19.11 1.62 -3.15
CA GLY A 59 20.23 0.89 -3.77
C GLY A 59 20.41 -0.54 -3.25
N GLN A 60 19.95 -0.81 -2.03
CA GLN A 60 20.03 -2.10 -1.32
C GLN A 60 18.73 -2.92 -1.42
N LEU A 61 17.76 -2.46 -2.22
CA LEU A 61 16.51 -3.18 -2.44
C LEU A 61 16.78 -4.50 -3.16
N THR A 62 16.38 -5.59 -2.53
CA THR A 62 16.43 -6.97 -3.04
C THR A 62 15.03 -7.60 -2.98
N ALA A 63 14.88 -8.77 -3.59
CA ALA A 63 13.64 -9.51 -3.50
C ALA A 63 13.31 -9.86 -2.04
N GLU A 64 14.30 -10.15 -1.20
CA GLU A 64 14.15 -10.61 0.19
C GLU A 64 13.68 -9.50 1.14
N ASN A 65 14.01 -8.23 0.86
CA ASN A 65 13.75 -7.11 1.77
C ASN A 65 12.75 -6.08 1.23
N ARG A 66 12.04 -6.37 0.14
CA ARG A 66 11.19 -5.39 -0.55
C ARG A 66 10.13 -4.72 0.32
N GLU A 67 9.61 -5.39 1.35
CA GLU A 67 8.63 -4.80 2.27
C GLU A 67 9.20 -3.66 3.12
N GLN A 68 10.52 -3.51 3.18
CA GLN A 68 11.18 -2.39 3.86
C GLN A 68 11.00 -1.05 3.13
N ILE A 69 10.48 -1.00 1.91
CA ILE A 69 10.13 0.28 1.27
C ILE A 69 8.74 0.76 1.69
N PHE A 70 7.87 -0.13 2.15
CA PHE A 70 6.51 0.19 2.56
C PHE A 70 6.48 0.68 4.00
N LEU A 71 5.55 1.59 4.28
CA LEU A 71 5.26 1.97 5.64
C LEU A 71 4.42 0.88 6.30
N THR A 72 4.93 0.33 7.39
CA THR A 72 4.22 -0.70 8.17
C THR A 72 4.35 -0.43 9.66
N GLY A 73 3.53 -1.11 10.48
CA GLY A 73 3.40 -0.81 11.91
C GLY A 73 2.63 0.47 12.20
N ILE A 74 1.95 1.04 11.20
CA ILE A 74 1.11 2.24 11.35
C ILE A 74 -0.24 1.87 11.96
N LEU A 75 -0.78 2.75 12.80
CA LEU A 75 -2.15 2.61 13.34
C LEU A 75 -3.18 3.23 12.39
N PRO A 76 -4.43 2.76 12.37
CA PRO A 76 -5.46 3.31 11.48
C PRO A 76 -5.64 4.82 11.59
N GLU A 77 -5.63 5.38 12.81
CA GLU A 77 -5.81 6.80 13.07
C GLU A 77 -4.66 7.66 12.52
N GLU A 78 -3.46 7.11 12.44
CA GLU A 78 -2.27 7.76 11.86
C GLU A 78 -2.33 7.73 10.34
N ALA A 79 -2.74 6.61 9.76
CA ALA A 79 -2.94 6.48 8.33
C ALA A 79 -4.13 7.32 7.83
N LEU A 80 -5.16 7.56 8.64
CA LEU A 80 -6.23 8.52 8.33
C LEU A 80 -5.72 9.96 8.28
N GLN A 81 -4.78 10.36 9.14
CA GLN A 81 -4.15 11.68 9.05
C GLN A 81 -3.39 11.84 7.72
N PHE A 82 -2.68 10.79 7.30
CA PHE A 82 -2.04 10.75 5.98
C PHE A 82 -3.07 10.85 4.83
N ALA A 83 -4.19 10.13 4.93
CA ALA A 83 -5.26 10.21 3.93
C ALA A 83 -5.86 11.62 3.82
N GLN A 84 -6.16 12.26 4.95
CA GLN A 84 -6.64 13.64 5.01
C GLN A 84 -5.61 14.62 4.41
N TRP A 85 -4.32 14.40 4.67
CA TRP A 85 -3.26 15.19 4.07
C TRP A 85 -3.21 15.03 2.55
N LEU A 86 -3.38 13.82 2.00
CA LEU A 86 -3.45 13.61 0.55
C LEU A 86 -4.57 14.43 -0.13
N GLY A 87 -5.68 14.63 0.57
CA GLY A 87 -6.76 15.52 0.15
C GLY A 87 -8.14 14.90 0.33
N GLU A 88 -9.17 15.67 -0.05
CA GLU A 88 -10.55 15.19 -0.07
C GLU A 88 -10.68 13.97 -1.01
N GLY A 89 -11.54 13.01 -0.64
CA GLY A 89 -11.80 11.80 -1.42
C GLY A 89 -10.90 10.60 -1.10
N TYR A 90 -9.74 10.80 -0.47
CA TYR A 90 -8.86 9.71 -0.04
C TYR A 90 -9.34 9.05 1.25
N ASP A 91 -9.43 7.72 1.25
CA ASP A 91 -9.82 6.92 2.42
C ASP A 91 -9.32 5.48 2.30
N PHE A 92 -9.43 4.69 3.37
CA PHE A 92 -9.26 3.25 3.28
C PHE A 92 -10.37 2.62 2.42
N PRO A 93 -10.06 1.55 1.69
CA PRO A 93 -11.09 0.70 1.14
C PRO A 93 -11.85 -0.01 2.27
N THR A 94 -13.13 -0.28 2.04
CA THR A 94 -13.90 -1.28 2.77
C THR A 94 -13.41 -2.70 2.44
N VAL A 95 -13.80 -3.70 3.25
CA VAL A 95 -13.55 -5.12 2.94
C VAL A 95 -14.07 -5.48 1.55
N GLU A 96 -15.27 -5.02 1.22
CA GLU A 96 -15.94 -5.28 -0.05
C GLU A 96 -15.20 -4.59 -1.22
N GLU A 97 -14.82 -3.32 -1.05
CA GLU A 97 -14.02 -2.61 -2.06
C GLU A 97 -12.68 -3.31 -2.27
N TRP A 98 -11.94 -3.65 -1.20
CA TRP A 98 -10.62 -4.30 -1.30
C TRP A 98 -10.68 -5.61 -2.08
N ARG A 99 -11.68 -6.45 -1.79
CA ARG A 99 -11.91 -7.70 -2.54
C ARG A 99 -12.31 -7.42 -3.99
N GLY A 100 -13.10 -6.38 -4.23
CA GLY A 100 -13.42 -5.91 -5.59
C GLY A 100 -12.17 -5.47 -6.38
N MET A 101 -11.24 -4.74 -5.75
CA MET A 101 -9.97 -4.36 -6.38
C MET A 101 -9.15 -5.60 -6.75
N TYR A 102 -9.13 -6.59 -5.85
CA TYR A 102 -8.45 -7.84 -6.08
C TYR A 102 -9.02 -8.60 -7.28
N ASP A 103 -10.35 -8.71 -7.38
CA ASP A 103 -11.01 -9.38 -8.50
C ASP A 103 -10.82 -8.61 -9.82
N ASP A 104 -10.90 -7.29 -9.80
CA ASP A 104 -10.68 -6.44 -10.97
C ASP A 104 -9.27 -6.64 -11.55
N LEU A 105 -8.23 -6.61 -10.70
CA LEU A 105 -6.84 -6.81 -11.13
C LEU A 105 -6.55 -8.25 -11.54
N LEU A 106 -7.28 -9.23 -10.99
CA LEU A 106 -7.14 -10.64 -11.39
C LEU A 106 -7.66 -10.88 -12.81
N LEU A 107 -8.70 -10.14 -13.21
CA LEU A 107 -9.30 -10.21 -14.55
C LEU A 107 -8.56 -9.36 -15.59
N GLU A 108 -7.61 -8.53 -15.17
CA GLU A 108 -6.85 -7.66 -16.05
C GLU A 108 -5.66 -8.38 -16.69
N VAL A 109 -5.71 -8.53 -18.01
CA VAL A 109 -4.56 -9.01 -18.79
C VAL A 109 -3.72 -7.80 -19.16
N GLY A 110 -2.68 -7.53 -18.37
CA GLY A 110 -1.68 -6.52 -18.72
C GLY A 110 -0.81 -6.99 -19.89
N SER A 111 -0.49 -6.09 -20.83
CA SER A 111 0.61 -6.37 -21.75
C SER A 111 1.93 -6.14 -21.03
N PHE A 112 2.92 -7.01 -21.26
CA PHE A 112 4.25 -6.87 -20.67
C PHE A 112 4.87 -5.49 -20.97
N ASP A 113 4.70 -5.01 -22.20
CA ASP A 113 5.20 -3.70 -22.63
C ASP A 113 4.60 -2.55 -21.82
N TYR A 114 3.31 -2.65 -21.46
CA TYR A 114 2.65 -1.65 -20.64
C TYR A 114 3.25 -1.60 -19.23
N LEU A 115 3.48 -2.76 -18.61
CA LEU A 115 4.07 -2.84 -17.28
C LEU A 115 5.49 -2.26 -17.24
N GLN A 116 6.28 -2.45 -18.30
CA GLN A 116 7.63 -1.88 -18.41
C GLN A 116 7.63 -0.35 -18.55
N GLN A 117 6.56 0.23 -19.12
CA GLN A 117 6.39 1.68 -19.28
C GLN A 117 5.72 2.36 -18.08
N LEU A 118 5.21 1.57 -17.13
CA LEU A 118 4.54 2.04 -15.94
C LEU A 118 5.34 3.10 -15.15
N PRO A 119 6.67 2.92 -14.91
CA PRO A 119 7.44 3.93 -14.21
C PRO A 119 7.44 5.27 -14.92
N GLU A 120 7.49 5.32 -16.25
CA GLU A 120 7.57 6.60 -16.96
C GLU A 120 6.30 7.45 -16.85
N GLN A 121 5.20 6.86 -16.35
CA GLN A 121 3.94 7.55 -16.09
C GLN A 121 3.88 8.20 -14.70
N CYS A 122 4.88 7.98 -13.83
CA CYS A 122 4.88 8.57 -12.50
C CYS A 122 5.51 9.97 -12.53
N GLU A 123 4.92 10.90 -11.78
CA GLU A 123 5.40 12.28 -11.69
C GLU A 123 6.61 12.41 -10.75
N SER A 124 6.73 11.52 -9.76
CA SER A 124 7.84 11.53 -8.79
C SER A 124 9.00 10.65 -9.25
N ALA A 125 10.22 11.20 -9.27
CA ALA A 125 11.44 10.42 -9.53
C ALA A 125 11.60 9.24 -8.55
N MET A 126 11.21 9.43 -7.29
CA MET A 126 11.22 8.38 -6.28
C MET A 126 10.25 7.25 -6.62
N ALA A 127 9.01 7.59 -7.03
CA ALA A 127 8.02 6.60 -7.46
C ALA A 127 8.52 5.79 -8.66
N ARG A 128 9.15 6.46 -9.64
CA ARG A 128 9.77 5.82 -10.81
C ARG A 128 10.83 4.81 -10.42
N ASP A 129 11.74 5.19 -9.55
CA ASP A 129 12.86 4.34 -9.15
C ASP A 129 12.39 3.13 -8.33
N ILE A 130 11.42 3.31 -7.45
CA ILE A 130 10.79 2.21 -6.72
C ILE A 130 10.13 1.23 -7.70
N LEU A 131 9.30 1.73 -8.63
CA LEU A 131 8.60 0.86 -9.58
C LEU A 131 9.54 0.13 -10.52
N ARG A 132 10.57 0.79 -11.08
CA ARG A 132 11.57 0.12 -11.91
C ARG A 132 12.23 -1.04 -11.17
N ARG A 133 12.61 -0.84 -9.91
CA ARG A 133 13.24 -1.89 -9.10
C ARG A 133 12.27 -3.04 -8.82
N LEU A 134 11.03 -2.72 -8.43
CA LEU A 134 10.00 -3.73 -8.20
C LEU A 134 9.70 -4.53 -9.48
N ILE A 135 9.54 -3.88 -10.63
CA ILE A 135 9.34 -4.55 -11.93
C ILE A 135 10.51 -5.47 -12.25
N ASN A 136 11.75 -5.00 -12.08
CA ASN A 136 12.95 -5.81 -12.33
C ASN A 136 13.06 -7.02 -11.40
N GLN A 137 12.58 -6.92 -10.16
CA GLN A 137 12.63 -8.01 -9.18
C GLN A 137 11.48 -9.01 -9.32
N ILE A 138 10.26 -8.49 -9.50
CA ILE A 138 9.03 -9.28 -9.55
C ILE A 138 8.87 -9.95 -10.92
N GLN A 139 9.34 -9.28 -11.98
CA GLN A 139 9.06 -9.65 -13.37
C GLN A 139 7.54 -9.85 -13.58
N PRO A 140 6.73 -8.81 -13.32
CA PRO A 140 5.27 -8.94 -13.25
C PRO A 140 4.68 -9.30 -14.61
N TYR A 141 3.68 -10.18 -14.60
CA TYR A 141 2.87 -10.52 -15.79
C TYR A 141 1.56 -9.74 -15.83
N SER A 142 1.17 -9.16 -14.70
CA SER A 142 -0.10 -8.44 -14.52
C SER A 142 0.05 -7.27 -13.56
N LEU A 143 -0.97 -6.41 -13.50
CA LEU A 143 -1.03 -5.37 -12.47
C LEU A 143 -1.24 -5.95 -11.07
N MET A 144 -1.88 -7.11 -10.95
CA MET A 144 -1.98 -7.84 -9.69
C MET A 144 -0.58 -8.07 -9.08
N ASP A 145 0.39 -8.50 -9.89
CA ASP A 145 1.74 -8.81 -9.43
C ASP A 145 2.49 -7.57 -8.91
N ILE A 146 2.39 -6.44 -9.61
CA ILE A 146 3.08 -5.20 -9.22
C ILE A 146 2.30 -4.40 -8.15
N SER A 147 0.98 -4.59 -8.04
CA SER A 147 0.16 -3.92 -7.02
C SER A 147 0.46 -4.41 -5.60
N LEU A 148 1.01 -5.62 -5.48
CA LEU A 148 1.33 -6.28 -4.22
C LEU A 148 0.14 -6.48 -3.27
N LEU A 149 -1.10 -6.52 -3.79
CA LEU A 149 -2.25 -7.07 -3.05
C LEU A 149 -2.00 -8.52 -2.63
N ARG A 150 -1.18 -9.22 -3.42
CA ARG A 150 -0.56 -10.51 -3.08
C ARG A 150 0.94 -10.33 -2.92
N GLN A 151 1.53 -11.07 -1.99
CA GLN A 151 2.95 -11.05 -1.67
C GLN A 151 3.50 -9.68 -1.22
N GLY A 152 2.63 -8.80 -0.71
CA GLY A 152 2.98 -7.50 -0.16
C GLY A 152 2.86 -7.47 1.37
N VAL A 153 2.00 -6.58 1.89
CA VAL A 153 1.72 -6.39 3.32
C VAL A 153 0.26 -6.75 3.63
N VAL A 154 -0.11 -6.78 4.91
CA VAL A 154 -1.52 -6.73 5.30
C VAL A 154 -1.91 -5.26 5.36
N GLU A 155 -3.08 -4.93 4.86
CA GLU A 155 -3.54 -3.55 4.70
C GLU A 155 -4.76 -3.27 5.54
N TRP A 156 -4.77 -2.12 6.20
CA TRP A 156 -5.95 -1.63 6.90
C TRP A 156 -7.12 -1.41 5.94
N VAL A 157 -8.27 -1.93 6.32
CA VAL A 157 -9.55 -1.76 5.63
C VAL A 157 -10.64 -1.39 6.62
N HIS A 158 -11.61 -0.59 6.18
CA HIS A 158 -12.84 -0.36 6.93
C HIS A 158 -13.67 -1.64 6.95
N THR A 159 -14.21 -1.98 8.10
CA THR A 159 -15.27 -2.99 8.17
C THR A 159 -16.62 -2.29 8.08
N SER A 160 -17.51 -2.82 7.26
CA SER A 160 -18.86 -2.26 7.00
C SER A 160 -19.77 -2.18 8.23
N LYS A 161 -19.31 -2.63 9.41
CA LYS A 161 -20.11 -2.76 10.63
C LYS A 161 -20.21 -1.45 11.42
N HIS A 162 -19.12 -0.69 11.57
CA HIS A 162 -19.11 0.55 12.35
C HIS A 162 -18.02 1.52 11.88
N PRO A 163 -18.28 2.86 11.91
CA PRO A 163 -17.23 3.85 11.74
C PRO A 163 -16.09 3.62 12.75
N GLY A 164 -14.86 3.52 12.25
CA GLY A 164 -13.68 3.25 13.08
C GLY A 164 -13.51 1.80 13.52
N ASP A 165 -14.21 0.84 12.92
CA ASP A 165 -13.84 -0.59 13.03
C ASP A 165 -12.99 -1.02 11.82
N PHE A 166 -11.75 -1.39 12.12
CA PHE A 166 -10.74 -1.74 11.12
C PHE A 166 -10.42 -3.23 11.17
N ALA A 167 -10.05 -3.77 10.01
CA ALA A 167 -9.45 -5.08 9.89
C ALA A 167 -8.27 -5.04 8.92
N GLY A 168 -7.58 -6.16 8.77
CA GLY A 168 -6.49 -6.36 7.83
C GLY A 168 -6.85 -7.33 6.72
N LEU A 169 -6.49 -6.99 5.49
CA LEU A 169 -6.54 -7.88 4.32
C LEU A 169 -5.20 -7.89 3.60
N GLY A 170 -4.80 -9.04 3.06
CA GLY A 170 -3.58 -9.17 2.28
C GLY A 170 -2.97 -10.55 2.41
N THR A 171 -2.06 -10.88 1.49
CA THR A 171 -1.30 -12.13 1.52
C THR A 171 0.19 -11.84 1.46
N PRO A 172 0.82 -11.39 2.55
CA PRO A 172 2.26 -11.18 2.60
C PRO A 172 3.07 -12.39 2.14
N ARG A 173 4.32 -12.14 1.73
CA ARG A 173 5.25 -13.24 1.49
C ARG A 173 5.47 -14.06 2.76
N PRO A 174 5.59 -15.40 2.65
CA PRO A 174 5.88 -16.24 3.80
C PRO A 174 7.16 -15.84 4.56
N GLN A 175 8.17 -15.33 3.86
CA GLN A 175 9.42 -14.84 4.46
C GLN A 175 9.22 -13.57 5.29
N PHE A 176 8.20 -12.77 4.99
CA PHE A 176 7.88 -11.56 5.74
C PHE A 176 6.90 -11.84 6.89
N GLN A 177 5.81 -12.55 6.60
CA GLN A 177 4.84 -13.00 7.59
C GLN A 177 4.16 -14.31 7.14
N PRO A 178 4.48 -15.45 7.77
CA PRO A 178 3.87 -16.73 7.41
C PRO A 178 2.48 -16.91 8.06
N ASN A 179 1.75 -17.91 7.57
CA ASN A 179 0.52 -18.47 8.19
C ASN A 179 -0.65 -17.48 8.30
N LEU A 180 -0.84 -16.63 7.30
CA LEU A 180 -2.05 -15.82 7.19
C LEU A 180 -3.13 -16.55 6.41
N TYR A 181 -4.37 -16.27 6.75
CA TYR A 181 -5.56 -16.84 6.13
C TYR A 181 -5.81 -16.26 4.72
N ASP A 182 -6.79 -16.83 4.00
CA ASP A 182 -7.14 -16.39 2.66
C ASP A 182 -7.88 -15.03 2.73
N PRO A 183 -7.34 -13.92 2.20
CA PRO A 183 -7.96 -12.59 2.33
C PRO A 183 -9.31 -12.47 1.61
N LEU A 184 -9.63 -13.40 0.68
CA LEU A 184 -10.94 -13.42 0.02
C LEU A 184 -12.04 -13.96 0.93
N ASN A 185 -11.68 -14.71 1.97
CA ASN A 185 -12.62 -15.35 2.88
C ASN A 185 -12.48 -14.80 4.31
N ASP A 186 -11.26 -14.53 4.74
CA ASP A 186 -10.90 -14.19 6.11
C ASP A 186 -10.43 -12.74 6.25
N VAL A 187 -10.51 -12.23 7.48
CA VAL A 187 -9.96 -10.92 7.87
C VAL A 187 -9.01 -11.09 9.04
N VAL A 188 -7.93 -10.32 9.07
CA VAL A 188 -7.00 -10.27 10.20
C VAL A 188 -7.47 -9.20 11.17
N ARG A 189 -7.70 -9.54 12.43
CA ARG A 189 -8.04 -8.56 13.46
C ARG A 189 -6.93 -8.45 14.51
N PRO A 190 -6.40 -7.25 14.79
CA PRO A 190 -5.46 -7.07 15.88
C PRO A 190 -6.17 -7.35 17.21
N LEU A 191 -5.44 -7.91 18.19
CA LEU A 191 -5.98 -8.13 19.54
C LEU A 191 -6.19 -6.81 20.30
N SER A 192 -5.39 -5.79 19.99
CA SER A 192 -5.50 -4.44 20.53
C SER A 192 -5.32 -3.43 19.41
N ARG A 193 -6.14 -2.37 19.42
CA ARG A 193 -6.05 -1.27 18.46
C ARG A 193 -4.82 -0.39 18.66
N GLU A 194 -4.25 -0.41 19.86
CA GLU A 194 -3.06 0.38 20.21
C GLU A 194 -1.76 -0.35 19.84
N ASN A 195 -1.84 -1.65 19.54
CA ASN A 195 -0.66 -2.45 19.23
C ASN A 195 -0.27 -2.30 17.77
N ARG A 196 0.91 -1.75 17.52
CA ARG A 196 1.54 -1.74 16.20
C ARG A 196 1.91 -3.16 15.79
N ILE A 197 1.47 -3.57 14.61
CA ILE A 197 1.79 -4.88 14.04
C ILE A 197 2.73 -4.69 12.84
N LYS A 198 3.92 -5.29 12.91
CA LYS A 198 5.01 -5.10 11.94
C LYS A 198 4.60 -5.21 10.48
N TYR A 199 3.67 -6.10 10.15
CA TYR A 199 3.27 -6.41 8.78
C TYR A 199 1.99 -5.69 8.32
N PHE A 200 1.40 -4.85 9.17
CA PHE A 200 0.27 -3.99 8.80
C PHE A 200 0.77 -2.69 8.19
N GLY A 201 0.48 -2.47 6.92
CA GLY A 201 0.57 -1.19 6.23
C GLY A 201 -0.82 -0.77 5.76
N PHE A 202 -0.87 -0.01 4.67
CA PHE A 202 -2.12 0.42 4.07
C PHE A 202 -1.91 0.87 2.62
N ARG A 203 -3.03 0.91 1.90
CA ARG A 203 -3.19 1.65 0.65
C ARG A 203 -4.48 2.46 0.76
N LEU A 204 -4.56 3.54 0.02
CA LEU A 204 -5.74 4.37 -0.05
C LEU A 204 -6.42 4.22 -1.41
N ILE A 205 -7.72 4.49 -1.40
CA ILE A 205 -8.52 4.69 -2.59
C ILE A 205 -9.00 6.14 -2.64
N HIS A 206 -9.33 6.61 -3.83
CA HIS A 206 -9.91 7.91 -4.10
C HIS A 206 -11.26 7.72 -4.81
N ARG A 207 -12.32 8.31 -4.24
CA ARG A 207 -13.71 8.24 -4.74
C ARG A 207 -14.13 9.54 -5.42
#